data_AF-A0A4R8A1A4-F1
#
_entry.id   AF-A0A4R8A1A4-F1
#
_cell.length_a   1.000
_cell.length_b   1.000
_cell.length_c   1.000
_cell.angle_alpha   90.00
_cell.angle_beta   90.00
_cell.angle_gamma   90.00
#
_symmetry.space_group_name_H-M   'P 1'
#
loop_
_entity.id
_entity.type
_entity.pdbx_description
1 polymer ?
#
loop_
_entity_poly.entity_id
_entity_poly.type
_entity_poly.pdbx_seq_one_letter_code
_entity_poly.pdbx_strand_id
1 'polypeptide(L)' 'MFAGERLEAALDLLQLIDIAWHDCYGPRELDVPPAVLDDVLLLSGGDLAALISVAREAVIDFRDVRIAADANRAKNK' A
#
# COMPACT_ATOMS: atom_id res chain seq x y z
N MET A 1 13.52 -4.90 -3.11
CA MET A 1 14.00 -3.72 -2.36
C MET A 1 14.31 -2.63 -3.37
N PHE A 2 13.75 -1.43 -3.21
CA PHE A 2 13.96 -0.32 -4.15
C PHE A 2 15.40 0.22 -4.04
N ALA A 3 15.97 0.69 -5.14
CA ALA A 3 17.33 1.23 -5.19
C ALA A 3 17.42 2.49 -6.07
N GLY A 4 18.21 3.46 -5.63
CA GLY A 4 18.43 4.74 -6.34
C GLY A 4 17.13 5.55 -6.46
N GLU A 5 16.89 6.16 -7.62
CA GLU A 5 15.71 6.99 -7.90
C GLU A 5 14.37 6.27 -7.65
N ARG A 6 14.34 4.93 -7.76
CA ARG A 6 13.13 4.15 -7.45
C ARG A 6 12.79 4.13 -5.96
N LEU A 7 13.76 4.35 -5.08
CA LEU A 7 13.51 4.47 -3.65
C LEU A 7 12.80 5.78 -3.35
N GLU A 8 13.30 6.90 -3.89
CA GLU A 8 12.67 8.21 -3.70
C GLU A 8 11.24 8.22 -4.24
N ALA A 9 11.01 7.70 -5.44
CA ALA A 9 9.66 7.59 -6.00
C ALA A 9 8.72 6.72 -5.16
N ALA A 10 9.23 5.67 -4.51
CA ALA A 10 8.45 4.86 -3.59
C ALA A 10 8.10 5.65 -2.32
N LEU A 11 9.05 6.41 -1.76
CA LEU A 11 8.80 7.26 -0.59
C LEU A 11 7.79 8.37 -0.89
N ASP A 12 7.89 9.01 -2.05
CA ASP A 12 6.92 10.01 -2.51
C ASP A 12 5.51 9.40 -2.59
N LEU A 13 5.39 8.19 -3.15
CA LEU A 13 4.12 7.47 -3.20
C LEU A 13 3.58 7.13 -1.81
N LEU A 14 4.43 6.71 -0.88
CA LEU A 14 4.04 6.43 0.51
C LEU A 14 3.54 7.69 1.22
N GLN A 15 4.10 8.86 0.91
CA GLN A 15 3.56 10.11 1.41
C GLN A 15 2.21 10.48 0.75
N LEU A 16 2.06 10.24 -0.55
CA LEU A 16 0.81 10.50 -1.27
C LEU A 16 -0.35 9.63 -0.79
N ILE A 17 -0.08 8.35 -0.47
CA ILE A 17 -1.13 7.46 0.03
C ILE A 17 -1.63 7.89 1.41
N ASP A 18 -0.78 8.41 2.30
CA ASP A 18 -1.21 8.96 3.60
C ASP A 18 -2.16 10.15 3.42
N ILE A 19 -1.82 11.07 2.51
CA ILE A 19 -2.66 12.23 2.20
C ILE A 19 -4.01 11.78 1.63
N ALA A 20 -3.99 10.85 0.67
CA ALA A 20 -5.21 10.32 0.07
C ALA A 20 -6.06 9.53 1.06
N TRP A 21 -5.43 8.81 1.99
CA TRP A 21 -6.11 8.05 3.04
C TRP A 21 -6.90 8.95 3.96
N HIS A 22 -6.29 10.05 4.42
CA HIS A 22 -6.96 11.04 5.25
C HIS A 22 -8.25 11.55 4.60
N ASP A 23 -8.23 11.84 3.30
CA ASP A 23 -9.39 12.33 2.57
C ASP A 23 -10.50 11.27 2.40
N CYS A 24 -10.13 10.00 2.30
CA CYS A 24 -11.08 8.89 2.13
C CYS A 24 -11.65 8.36 3.46
N TYR A 25 -10.86 8.36 4.53
CA TYR A 25 -11.17 7.66 5.79
C TYR A 25 -11.11 8.55 7.05
N GLY A 26 -10.80 9.84 6.92
CA GLY A 26 -10.83 10.81 8.03
C GLY A 26 -12.22 10.96 8.69
N PRO A 27 -12.32 11.42 9.96
CA PRO A 27 -11.30 12.12 10.77
C PRO A 27 -10.58 11.24 11.81
N ARG A 28 -10.79 9.92 11.81
CA ARG A 28 -10.20 9.02 12.84
C ARG A 28 -8.86 8.42 12.43
N GLU A 29 -8.54 8.46 11.14
CA GLU A 29 -7.34 7.86 10.56
C GLU A 29 -6.59 8.96 9.79
N LEU A 30 -5.47 9.43 10.36
CA LEU A 30 -4.68 10.54 9.82
C LEU A 30 -3.67 10.07 8.76
N ASP A 31 -3.32 8.79 8.81
CA ASP A 31 -2.32 8.10 8.02
C ASP A 31 -2.81 6.67 7.69
N VAL A 32 -2.17 6.03 6.72
CA VAL A 32 -2.50 4.64 6.37
C VAL A 32 -2.19 3.74 7.57
N PRO A 33 -3.13 2.93 8.06
CA PRO A 33 -2.87 2.00 9.15
C PRO A 33 -1.71 1.06 8.80
N PRO A 34 -0.77 0.77 9.73
CA PRO A 34 0.40 -0.06 9.45
C PRO A 34 0.06 -1.42 8.83
N ALA A 35 -1.04 -2.03 9.26
CA ALA A 35 -1.48 -3.32 8.72
C ALA A 35 -1.95 -3.25 7.25
N VAL A 36 -2.45 -2.10 6.79
CA VAL A 36 -2.80 -1.87 5.38
C VAL A 36 -1.53 -1.61 4.58
N LEU A 37 -0.61 -0.81 5.12
CA LEU A 37 0.69 -0.56 4.50
C LEU A 37 1.48 -1.86 4.29
N ASP A 38 1.47 -2.77 5.27
CA ASP A 38 2.10 -4.09 5.16
C ASP A 38 1.49 -4.93 4.02
N ASP A 39 0.17 -4.89 3.84
CA ASP A 39 -0.50 -5.59 2.74
C ASP A 39 -0.12 -4.99 1.38
N VAL A 40 -0.05 -3.66 1.30
CA VAL A 40 0.39 -2.94 0.10
C VAL A 40 1.82 -3.33 -0.28
N LEU A 41 2.74 -3.30 0.69
CA LEU A 41 4.14 -3.66 0.48
C LEU A 41 4.29 -5.14 0.09
N LEU A 42 3.57 -6.04 0.76
CA LEU A 42 3.57 -7.47 0.46
C LEU A 42 3.15 -7.74 -0.99
N LEU A 43 2.03 -7.17 -1.41
CA LEU A 43 1.47 -7.39 -2.75
C LEU A 43 2.27 -6.70 -3.85
N SER A 44 2.99 -5.62 -3.53
CA SER A 44 3.87 -4.94 -4.48
C SER A 44 5.09 -5.77 -4.87
N GLY A 45 5.53 -6.71 -4.03
CA GLY A 45 6.74 -7.52 -4.26
C GLY A 45 8.02 -6.71 -4.47
N GLY A 46 8.05 -5.43 -4.09
CA GLY A 46 9.18 -4.52 -4.35
C GLY A 46 9.28 -4.01 -5.78
N ASP A 47 8.23 -4.14 -6.58
CA ASP A 47 8.09 -3.50 -7.88
C ASP A 47 7.32 -2.16 -7.75
N LEU A 48 7.83 -1.09 -8.37
CA LEU A 48 7.28 0.25 -8.19
C LEU A 48 5.92 0.41 -8.89
N ALA A 49 5.73 -0.21 -10.06
CA ALA A 49 4.46 -0.14 -10.78
C ALA A 49 3.36 -0.93 -10.05
N ALA A 50 3.72 -2.09 -9.49
CA ALA A 50 2.86 -2.85 -8.61
C ALA A 50 2.54 -2.06 -7.32
N LEU A 51 3.53 -1.39 -6.73
CA LEU A 51 3.32 -0.54 -5.54
C LEU A 51 2.30 0.57 -5.82
N ILE A 52 2.42 1.29 -6.94
CA ILE A 52 1.45 2.33 -7.35
C ILE A 52 0.05 1.72 -7.50
N SER A 53 -0.05 0.58 -8.17
CA SER A 53 -1.33 -0.08 -8.43
C SER A 53 -2.01 -0.49 -7.12
N VAL A 54 -1.29 -1.16 -6.23
CA VAL A 54 -1.84 -1.63 -4.96
C VAL A 54 -2.13 -0.48 -4.00
N ALA A 55 -1.29 0.55 -3.94
CA ALA A 55 -1.56 1.76 -3.16
C ALA A 55 -2.86 2.43 -3.60
N ARG A 56 -3.10 2.55 -4.91
CA ARG A 56 -4.35 3.09 -5.46
C ARG A 56 -5.56 2.23 -5.04
N GLU A 57 -5.46 0.91 -5.12
CA GLU A 57 -6.55 0.03 -4.68
C GLU A 57 -6.80 0.13 -3.17
N ALA A 58 -5.75 0.29 -2.35
CA ALA A 58 -5.91 0.45 -0.91
C ALA A 58 -6.69 1.72 -0.54
N VAL A 59 -6.44 2.83 -1.24
CA VAL A 59 -7.21 4.07 -1.06
C VAL A 59 -8.67 3.88 -1.46
N ILE A 60 -8.95 3.17 -2.56
CA ILE A 60 -10.31 2.90 -3.04
C ILE A 60 -11.07 1.98 -2.08
N ASP A 61 -10.48 0.82 -1.75
CA ASP A 61 -11.01 -0.12 -0.77
C ASP A 61 -9.90 -1.04 -0.23
N PHE A 62 -9.40 -0.75 0.97
CA PHE A 62 -8.33 -1.54 1.59
C PHE A 62 -8.73 -2.98 1.91
N ARG A 63 -10.03 -3.31 1.96
CA ARG A 63 -10.49 -4.67 2.29
C ARG A 63 -10.19 -5.64 1.15
N ASP A 64 -10.24 -5.18 -0.09
CA ASP A 64 -9.86 -5.98 -1.25
C ASP A 64 -8.35 -6.29 -1.22
N VAL A 65 -7.55 -5.30 -0.83
CA VAL A 65 -6.10 -5.46 -0.62
C VAL A 65 -5.82 -6.46 0.51
N ARG A 66 -6.55 -6.39 1.62
CA ARG A 66 -6.46 -7.37 2.73
C ARG A 66 -6.76 -8.79 2.25
N ILE A 67 -7.86 -8.99 1.53
CA ILE A 67 -8.25 -10.32 1.02
C ILE A 67 -7.16 -10.88 0.09
N ALA A 68 -6.62 -10.06 -0.80
CA ALA A 68 -5.54 -10.46 -1.70
C ALA A 68 -4.25 -10.81 -0.93
N ALA A 69 -3.90 -10.04 0.10
CA ALA A 69 -2.73 -10.29 0.94
C ALA A 69 -2.87 -11.60 1.72
N ASP A 70 -4.04 -11.88 2.28
CA ASP A 70 -4.32 -13.14 2.98
C ASP A 70 -4.24 -14.34 2.05
N ALA A 71 -4.76 -14.21 0.81
CA ALA A 71 -4.61 -15.24 -0.21
C ALA A 71 -3.14 -15.45 -0.62
N ASN A 72 -2.32 -14.40 -0.67
CA ASN A 72 -0.87 -14.50 -0.94
C ASN A 72 -0.16 -15.25 0.19
N ARG A 73 -0.43 -14.90 1.45
CA ARG A 73 0.12 -15.57 2.64
C ARG A 73 -0.24 -17.06 2.69
N ALA A 74 -1.48 -17.41 2.35
CA ALA A 74 -1.93 -18.81 2.33
C ALA A 74 -1.21 -19.67 1.27
N LYS A 75 -0.76 -19.07 0.16
CA LYS A 75 0.00 -19.78 -0.89
C LYS A 75 1.46 -20.05 -0.51
N ASN A 76 2.02 -19.23 0.37
CA ASN A 76 3.43 -19.28 0.78
C ASN A 76 3.64 -20.07 2.09
N LYS A 77 2.64 -20.86 2.50
CA LYS A 77 2.64 -21.69 3.70
C LYS A 77 2.61 -23.17 3.32
#